data_AF-A0A953R716-F1
#
_entry.id   AF-A0A953R716-F1
#
_cell.length_a   1.000
_cell.length_b   1.000
_cell.length_c   1.000
_cell.angle_alpha   90.00
_cell.angle_beta   90.00
_cell.angle_gamma   90.00
#
_symmetry.space_group_name_H-M   'P 1'
#
loop_
_entity.id
_entity.type
_entity.pdbx_description
1 polymer ?
#
loop_
_entity_poly.entity_id
_entity_poly.type
_entity_poly.pdbx_seq_one_letter_code
_entity_poly.pdbx_strand_id
1 'polypeptide(L)'
;MSGISPSLAATVPSRKRLIQVAALAWFAIIGLDLLMNAGLLAPFYHWDQPGLLPPMKMFQYIPLGYASFLFWSIALVWLIVRTRSYSAAAGARFGAKLGALLGGAAFLGWLSMFSFPPVMLFCWAFDHAVSFKLLTEPPPSWKRREKRSMPSYVWRLWRTRR
;
A
#
# COMPACT_ATOMS: atom_id res chain seq x y z
N MET A 1 1.16 43.34 17.61
CA MET A 1 2.29 42.48 17.19
C MET A 1 1.83 41.03 17.25
N SER A 2 1.48 40.45 16.10
CA SER A 2 0.88 39.12 15.96
C SER A 2 1.95 38.03 16.07
N GLY A 3 1.91 37.29 17.18
CA GLY A 3 2.70 36.07 17.36
C GLY A 3 2.18 34.94 16.47
N ILE A 4 2.74 34.80 15.28
CA ILE A 4 2.57 33.61 14.47
C ILE A 4 3.33 32.48 15.18
N SER A 5 2.57 31.59 15.84
CA SER A 5 3.12 30.41 16.49
C SER A 5 3.77 29.48 15.44
N PRO A 6 5.05 29.09 15.58
CA PRO A 6 5.78 28.29 14.57
C PRO A 6 5.38 26.80 14.50
N SER A 7 4.20 26.40 14.99
CA SER A 7 3.90 25.01 15.35
C SER A 7 3.32 24.11 14.24
N LEU A 8 3.27 24.52 12.97
CA LEU A 8 2.67 23.70 11.89
C LEU A 8 3.51 23.61 10.61
N ALA A 9 4.81 23.87 10.67
CA ALA A 9 5.70 23.49 9.58
C ALA A 9 5.83 21.95 9.57
N ALA A 10 4.98 21.27 8.79
CA ALA A 10 5.12 19.85 8.53
C ALA A 10 6.54 19.59 8.01
N THR A 11 7.38 18.99 8.85
CA THR A 11 8.79 18.76 8.52
C THR A 11 8.86 17.75 7.39
N VAL A 12 9.51 18.14 6.29
CA VAL A 12 9.72 17.26 5.14
C VAL A 12 10.52 16.04 5.62
N PRO A 13 10.07 14.80 5.33
CA PRO A 13 10.78 13.60 5.75
C PRO A 13 12.20 13.60 5.18
N SER A 14 13.18 13.19 5.99
CA SER A 14 14.58 13.08 5.52
C SER A 14 14.71 12.01 4.43
N ARG A 15 15.70 12.16 3.53
CA ARG A 15 15.97 11.19 2.45
C ARG A 15 16.12 9.76 2.98
N LYS A 16 16.84 9.58 4.10
CA LYS A 16 17.00 8.27 4.76
C LYS A 16 15.65 7.67 5.17
N ARG A 17 14.75 8.48 5.72
CA ARG A 17 13.41 8.04 6.12
C ARG A 17 12.56 7.64 4.91
N LEU A 18 12.64 8.40 3.81
CA LEU A 18 11.92 8.06 2.57
C LEU A 18 12.39 6.71 1.99
N ILE A 19 13.70 6.46 1.97
CA ILE A 19 14.26 5.17 1.52
C ILE A 19 13.76 4.03 2.41
N GLN A 20 13.78 4.21 3.74
CA GLN A 20 13.28 3.19 4.68
C GLN A 20 11.79 2.90 4.49
N VAL A 21 10.98 3.93 4.27
CA VAL A 21 9.55 3.76 4.01
C VAL A 21 9.32 3.07 2.67
N ALA A 22 10.05 3.43 1.61
CA ALA A 22 9.96 2.77 0.31
C ALA A 22 10.38 1.29 0.38
N ALA A 23 11.45 0.97 1.09
CA ALA A 23 11.89 -0.40 1.30
C ALA A 23 10.89 -1.22 2.12
N LEU A 24 10.38 -0.65 3.23
CA LEU A 24 9.36 -1.29 4.05
C LEU A 24 8.08 -1.56 3.23
N ALA A 25 7.69 -0.59 2.42
CA ALA A 25 6.57 -0.72 1.51
C ALA A 25 6.82 -1.87 0.52
N TRP A 26 7.96 -1.86 -0.16
CA TRP A 26 8.32 -2.88 -1.13
C TRP A 26 8.27 -4.31 -0.54
N PHE A 27 8.87 -4.53 0.64
CA PHE A 27 8.82 -5.83 1.31
C PHE A 27 7.39 -6.22 1.73
N ALA A 28 6.56 -5.28 2.15
CA ALA A 28 5.17 -5.55 2.50
C ALA A 28 4.34 -5.99 1.28
N ILE A 29 4.56 -5.38 0.10
CA ILE A 29 3.93 -5.82 -1.15
C ILE A 29 4.38 -7.22 -1.51
N ILE A 30 5.69 -7.50 -1.48
CA ILE A 30 6.20 -8.86 -1.79
C ILE A 30 5.59 -9.89 -0.84
N GLY A 31 5.48 -9.59 0.45
CA GLY A 31 4.85 -10.49 1.42
C GLY A 31 3.38 -10.77 1.11
N LEU A 32 2.62 -9.75 0.70
CA LEU A 32 1.21 -9.93 0.31
C LEU A 32 1.10 -10.72 -1.00
N ASP A 33 1.92 -10.40 -1.99
CA ASP A 33 1.99 -11.10 -3.26
C ASP A 33 2.28 -12.59 -3.06
N LEU A 34 3.25 -12.95 -2.21
CA LEU A 34 3.52 -14.34 -1.88
C LEU A 34 2.32 -15.02 -1.22
N LEU A 35 1.65 -14.34 -0.28
CA LEU A 35 0.46 -14.87 0.37
C LEU A 35 -0.68 -15.12 -0.62
N MET A 36 -0.90 -14.19 -1.56
CA MET A 36 -1.96 -14.30 -2.55
C MET A 36 -1.61 -15.29 -3.66
N ASN A 37 -0.42 -15.19 -4.25
CA ASN A 37 0.00 -15.98 -5.40
C ASN A 37 0.49 -17.38 -5.03
N ALA A 38 1.37 -17.51 -4.04
CA ALA A 38 1.86 -18.81 -3.62
C ALA A 38 0.93 -19.52 -2.62
N GLY A 39 0.03 -18.78 -1.97
CA GLY A 39 -0.98 -19.34 -1.06
C GLY A 39 -2.32 -19.54 -1.74
N LEU A 40 -3.10 -18.46 -1.86
CA LEU A 40 -4.51 -18.52 -2.28
C LEU A 40 -4.68 -18.96 -3.74
N LEU A 41 -3.83 -18.48 -4.64
CA LEU A 41 -3.94 -18.70 -6.08
C LEU A 41 -3.14 -19.89 -6.61
N ALA A 42 -2.31 -20.53 -5.77
CA ALA A 42 -1.50 -21.68 -6.17
C ALA A 42 -2.28 -22.76 -6.95
N PRO A 43 -3.53 -23.13 -6.56
CA PRO A 43 -4.30 -24.12 -7.31
C PRO A 43 -4.59 -23.74 -8.76
N PHE A 44 -4.77 -22.44 -9.04
CA PHE A 44 -5.09 -21.96 -10.38
C PHE A 44 -3.88 -22.01 -11.33
N TYR A 45 -2.66 -21.98 -10.80
CA TYR A 45 -1.43 -22.07 -11.59
C TYR A 45 -1.08 -23.48 -12.07
N HIS A 46 -1.74 -24.50 -11.53
CA HIS A 46 -1.58 -25.89 -11.96
C HIS A 46 -2.54 -26.30 -13.08
N TRP A 47 -3.51 -25.45 -13.42
CA TRP A 47 -4.40 -25.68 -14.55
C TRP A 47 -3.75 -25.13 -15.83
N ASP A 48 -3.76 -25.91 -16.91
CA ASP A 48 -3.39 -25.43 -18.24
C ASP A 48 -4.45 -24.43 -18.71
N GLN A 49 -4.25 -23.18 -18.34
CA GLN A 49 -5.08 -22.05 -18.74
C GLN A 49 -4.43 -21.38 -19.96
N PRO A 50 -5.14 -21.24 -21.09
CA PRO A 50 -4.55 -20.74 -22.35
C PRO A 50 -4.03 -19.29 -22.29
N GLY A 51 -4.29 -18.56 -21.20
CA GLY A 51 -3.77 -17.20 -20.98
C GLY A 51 -2.49 -17.11 -20.14
N LEU A 52 -2.02 -18.19 -19.52
CA LEU A 52 -0.80 -18.17 -18.70
C LEU A 52 0.42 -18.60 -19.52
N LEU A 53 1.57 -18.01 -19.18
CA LEU A 53 2.85 -18.51 -19.68
C LEU A 53 3.14 -19.89 -19.08
N PRO A 54 3.98 -20.73 -19.73
CA PRO A 54 4.45 -21.97 -19.12
C PRO A 54 5.09 -21.71 -17.74
N PRO A 55 4.91 -22.60 -16.75
CA PRO A 55 5.36 -22.36 -15.37
C PRO A 55 6.82 -21.91 -15.26
N MET A 56 7.72 -22.57 -15.99
CA MET A 56 9.15 -22.23 -15.96
C MET A 56 9.43 -20.81 -16.47
N LYS A 57 8.70 -20.34 -17.48
CA LYS A 57 8.80 -18.95 -17.94
C LYS A 57 8.23 -17.99 -16.91
N MET A 58 7.11 -18.31 -16.27
CA MET A 58 6.55 -17.48 -15.20
C MET A 58 7.56 -17.29 -14.06
N PHE A 59 8.21 -18.37 -13.61
CA PHE A 59 9.25 -18.31 -12.58
C PHE A 59 10.41 -17.38 -12.94
N GLN A 60 10.83 -17.35 -14.21
CA GLN A 60 11.90 -16.46 -14.69
C GLN A 60 11.53 -14.97 -14.64
N TYR A 61 10.23 -14.64 -14.72
CA TYR A 61 9.75 -13.27 -14.67
C TYR A 61 9.40 -12.77 -13.26
N ILE A 62 9.42 -13.64 -12.24
CA ILE A 62 9.19 -13.22 -10.84
C ILE A 62 10.12 -12.05 -10.41
N PRO A 63 11.44 -12.08 -10.69
CA PRO A 63 12.31 -10.95 -10.34
C PRO A 63 11.88 -9.63 -10.98
N LEU A 64 11.38 -9.68 -12.23
CA LEU A 64 10.85 -8.51 -12.92
C LEU A 64 9.57 -7.99 -12.25
N GLY A 65 8.69 -8.91 -11.83
CA GLY A 65 7.51 -8.59 -11.01
C GLY A 65 7.90 -7.84 -9.74
N TYR A 66 8.89 -8.34 -8.99
CA TYR A 66 9.35 -7.69 -7.77
C TYR A 66 10.04 -6.35 -8.00
N ALA A 67 10.78 -6.19 -9.11
CA ALA A 67 11.31 -4.90 -9.53
C ALA A 67 10.18 -3.89 -9.81
N SER A 68 9.07 -4.34 -10.41
CA SER A 68 7.90 -3.48 -10.63
C SER A 68 7.27 -3.01 -9.32
N PHE A 69 7.24 -3.86 -8.28
CA PHE A 69 6.76 -3.48 -6.94
C PHE A 69 7.65 -2.44 -6.26
N LEU A 70 8.97 -2.49 -6.51
CA LEU A 70 9.89 -1.45 -6.02
C LEU A 70 9.57 -0.10 -6.68
N PHE A 71 9.38 -0.10 -7.99
CA PHE A 71 8.99 1.10 -8.74
C PHE A 71 7.67 1.69 -8.20
N TRP A 72 6.66 0.84 -8.00
CA TRP A 72 5.38 1.24 -7.39
C TRP A 72 5.56 1.83 -5.99
N SER A 73 6.41 1.23 -5.16
CA SER A 73 6.67 1.71 -3.80
C SER A 73 7.32 3.09 -3.81
N ILE A 74 8.27 3.33 -4.72
CA ILE A 74 8.90 4.65 -4.91
C ILE A 74 7.86 5.68 -5.39
N ALA A 75 7.03 5.32 -6.37
CA ALA A 75 5.98 6.19 -6.91
C ALA A 75 4.96 6.57 -5.82
N LEU A 76 4.57 5.63 -4.96
CA LEU A 76 3.67 5.89 -3.85
C LEU A 76 4.25 6.85 -2.82
N VAL A 77 5.51 6.62 -2.42
CA VAL A 77 6.21 7.52 -1.49
C VAL A 77 6.30 8.91 -2.08
N TRP A 78 6.65 9.03 -3.37
CA TRP A 78 6.68 10.30 -4.08
C TRP A 78 5.30 11.00 -4.07
N LEU A 79 4.22 10.26 -4.32
CA LEU A 79 2.87 10.80 -4.39
C LEU A 79 2.36 11.24 -3.00
N ILE A 80 2.68 10.50 -1.94
CA ILE A 80 2.39 10.88 -0.55
C ILE A 80 3.10 12.18 -0.17
N VAL A 81 4.38 12.32 -0.54
CA VAL A 81 5.14 13.57 -0.33
C VAL A 81 4.51 14.72 -1.12
N ARG A 82 4.15 14.50 -2.39
CA ARG A 82 3.56 15.53 -3.25
C ARG A 82 2.21 16.03 -2.75
N THR A 83 1.38 15.12 -2.24
CA THR A 83 0.03 15.40 -1.69
C THR A 83 0.05 15.82 -0.23
N ARG A 84 1.22 15.82 0.42
CA ARG A 84 1.40 16.14 1.86
C ARG A 84 0.57 15.25 2.78
N SER A 85 0.33 14.01 2.38
CA SER A 85 -0.47 13.02 3.13
C SER A 85 0.36 12.33 4.23
N TYR A 86 0.92 13.11 5.15
CA TYR A 86 1.93 12.62 6.11
C TYR A 86 1.36 11.90 7.34
N SER A 87 0.06 11.95 7.57
CA SER A 87 -0.56 11.25 8.70
C SER A 87 -0.94 9.82 8.33
N ALA A 88 -0.92 8.94 9.33
CA ALA A 88 -1.36 7.54 9.22
C ALA A 88 -2.72 7.39 8.53
N ALA A 89 -3.70 8.20 8.96
CA ALA A 89 -5.06 8.13 8.44
C ALA A 89 -5.17 8.74 7.03
N ALA A 90 -4.41 9.80 6.73
CA ALA A 90 -4.39 10.39 5.40
C ALA A 90 -3.73 9.42 4.39
N GLY A 91 -2.60 8.82 4.77
CA GLY A 91 -1.96 7.74 4.04
C GLY A 91 -2.94 6.60 3.77
N ALA A 92 -3.49 5.98 4.81
CA ALA A 92 -4.40 4.84 4.69
C ALA A 92 -5.57 5.09 3.74
N ARG A 93 -6.20 6.27 3.85
CA ARG A 93 -7.29 6.68 2.97
C ARG A 93 -6.82 6.90 1.54
N PHE A 94 -5.64 7.51 1.37
CA PHE A 94 -5.03 7.73 0.08
C PHE A 94 -4.73 6.39 -0.63
N GLY A 95 -4.06 5.48 0.07
CA GLY A 95 -3.76 4.13 -0.42
C GLY A 95 -5.03 3.34 -0.74
N ALA A 96 -6.03 3.35 0.14
CA ALA A 96 -7.30 2.66 -0.12
C ALA A 96 -8.02 3.18 -1.37
N LYS A 97 -8.09 4.50 -1.56
CA LYS A 97 -8.72 5.10 -2.75
C LYS A 97 -7.96 4.77 -4.02
N LEU A 98 -6.63 4.95 -3.99
CA LEU A 98 -5.78 4.69 -5.15
C LEU A 98 -5.77 3.20 -5.51
N GLY A 99 -5.70 2.32 -4.51
CA GLY A 99 -5.77 0.88 -4.72
C GLY A 99 -7.11 0.41 -5.24
N ALA A 100 -8.23 0.91 -4.71
CA ALA A 100 -9.54 0.59 -5.25
C ALA A 100 -9.69 1.04 -6.71
N LEU A 101 -9.19 2.24 -7.04
CA LEU A 101 -9.23 2.76 -8.41
C LEU A 101 -8.38 1.91 -9.37
N LEU A 102 -7.12 1.67 -9.02
CA LEU A 102 -6.19 0.96 -9.89
C LEU A 102 -6.51 -0.54 -9.97
N GLY A 103 -6.82 -1.18 -8.84
CA GLY A 103 -7.24 -2.58 -8.80
C GLY A 103 -8.55 -2.80 -9.54
N GLY A 104 -9.53 -1.90 -9.38
CA GLY A 104 -10.79 -1.95 -10.14
C GLY A 104 -10.59 -1.77 -11.65
N ALA A 105 -9.75 -0.81 -12.06
CA ALA A 105 -9.40 -0.63 -13.46
C ALA A 105 -8.67 -1.86 -14.04
N ALA A 106 -7.73 -2.44 -13.29
CA ALA A 106 -7.04 -3.67 -13.68
C ALA A 106 -8.01 -4.85 -13.82
N PHE A 107 -8.92 -5.03 -12.86
CA PHE A 107 -9.96 -6.07 -12.92
C PHE A 107 -10.79 -5.95 -14.20
N LEU A 108 -11.29 -4.76 -14.52
CA LEU A 108 -12.11 -4.53 -15.71
C LEU A 108 -11.32 -4.75 -17.00
N GLY A 109 -10.05 -4.32 -17.03
CA GLY A 109 -9.15 -4.58 -18.16
C GLY A 109 -8.87 -6.06 -18.36
N TRP A 110 -8.64 -6.81 -17.29
CA TRP A 110 -8.44 -8.26 -17.37
C TRP A 110 -9.70 -9.00 -17.74
N LEU A 111 -10.86 -8.58 -17.21
CA LEU A 111 -12.15 -9.18 -17.54
C LEU A 111 -12.50 -9.01 -19.02
N SER A 112 -12.05 -7.94 -19.67
CA SER A 112 -12.28 -7.71 -21.10
C SER A 112 -11.26 -8.40 -22.01
N MET A 113 -10.08 -8.74 -21.50
CA MET A 113 -8.97 -9.28 -22.30
C MET A 113 -8.71 -10.77 -22.09
N PHE A 114 -9.02 -11.32 -20.91
CA PHE A 114 -8.67 -12.68 -20.52
C PHE A 114 -9.90 -13.54 -20.22
N SER A 115 -9.84 -14.80 -20.64
CA SER A 115 -10.87 -15.80 -20.36
C SER A 115 -10.67 -16.53 -19.03
N PHE A 116 -9.96 -15.92 -18.08
CA PHE A 116 -9.71 -16.53 -16.77
C PHE A 116 -10.99 -16.58 -15.91
N PRO A 117 -11.07 -17.52 -14.95
CA PRO A 117 -12.15 -17.54 -13.98
C PRO A 117 -12.30 -16.17 -13.27
N PRO A 118 -13.52 -15.60 -13.16
CA PRO A 118 -13.71 -14.29 -12.54
C PRO A 118 -13.16 -14.19 -11.11
N VAL A 119 -13.16 -15.30 -10.37
CA VAL A 119 -12.56 -15.38 -9.02
C VAL A 119 -11.05 -15.13 -9.03
N MET A 120 -10.33 -15.63 -10.03
CA MET A 120 -8.88 -15.43 -10.17
C MET A 120 -8.57 -13.97 -10.49
N LEU A 121 -9.32 -13.38 -11.42
CA LEU A 121 -9.21 -11.97 -11.76
C LEU A 121 -9.51 -11.07 -10.56
N PHE A 122 -10.55 -11.41 -9.79
CA PHE A 122 -10.90 -10.69 -8.57
C PHE A 122 -9.80 -10.79 -7.52
N CYS A 123 -9.24 -11.98 -7.29
CA CYS A 123 -8.13 -12.17 -6.36
C CYS A 123 -6.90 -11.34 -6.74
N TRP A 124 -6.50 -11.31 -8.02
CA TRP A 124 -5.41 -10.44 -8.48
C TRP A 124 -5.72 -8.96 -8.29
N ALA A 125 -6.94 -8.53 -8.59
CA ALA A 125 -7.34 -7.14 -8.44
C ALA A 125 -7.40 -6.71 -6.96
N PHE A 126 -7.85 -7.63 -6.10
CA PHE A 126 -7.90 -7.45 -4.66
C PHE A 126 -6.49 -7.35 -4.07
N ASP A 127 -5.56 -8.21 -4.49
CA ASP A 127 -4.15 -8.13 -4.12
C ASP A 127 -3.55 -6.75 -4.43
N HIS A 128 -3.80 -6.24 -5.64
CA HIS A 128 -3.41 -4.89 -6.03
C HIS A 128 -4.05 -3.84 -5.10
N ALA A 129 -5.37 -3.90 -4.88
CA ALA A 129 -6.08 -2.92 -4.07
C ALA A 129 -5.63 -2.89 -2.60
N VAL A 130 -5.40 -4.06 -1.99
CA VAL A 130 -5.00 -4.21 -0.60
C VAL A 130 -3.55 -3.80 -0.38
N SER A 131 -2.66 -4.09 -1.33
CA SER A 131 -1.27 -3.62 -1.33
C SER A 131 -1.23 -2.12 -1.03
N PHE A 132 -1.95 -1.28 -1.78
CA PHE A 132 -1.93 0.17 -1.56
C PHE A 132 -2.39 0.60 -0.15
N LYS A 133 -3.37 -0.09 0.44
CA LYS A 133 -3.86 0.24 1.78
C LYS A 133 -2.84 -0.13 2.86
N LEU A 134 -2.28 -1.34 2.81
CA LEU A 134 -1.33 -1.82 3.83
C LEU A 134 -0.07 -0.95 3.91
N LEU A 135 0.39 -0.43 2.77
CA LEU A 135 1.61 0.38 2.68
C LEU A 135 1.47 1.77 3.30
N THR A 136 0.24 2.17 3.60
CA THR A 136 -0.08 3.52 4.03
C THR A 136 -0.67 3.58 5.44
N GLU A 137 -0.92 2.42 6.06
CA GLU A 137 -1.20 2.29 7.49
C GLU A 137 0.09 2.02 8.29
N PRO A 138 0.45 2.84 9.28
CA PRO A 138 1.57 2.51 10.17
C PRO A 138 1.19 1.40 11.16
N PRO A 139 2.18 0.65 11.68
CA PRO A 139 1.94 -0.46 12.58
C PRO A 139 1.22 -0.03 13.87
N PRO A 140 0.36 -0.89 14.47
CA PRO A 140 -0.46 -0.56 15.64
C PRO A 140 0.34 -0.05 16.85
N SER A 141 1.62 -0.40 16.94
CA SER A 141 2.53 0.03 18.01
C SER A 141 2.79 1.54 18.02
N TRP A 142 2.59 2.25 16.91
CA TRP A 142 2.75 3.71 16.83
C TRP A 142 1.63 4.50 17.51
N LYS A 143 0.38 4.02 17.49
CA LYS A 143 -0.74 4.64 18.23
C LYS A 143 -0.49 4.66 19.74
N ARG A 144 0.30 3.71 20.26
CA ARG A 144 0.62 3.60 21.68
C ARG A 144 1.67 4.61 22.14
N ARG A 145 2.58 5.02 21.24
CA ARG A 145 3.66 5.97 21.55
C ARG A 145 3.15 7.42 21.57
N GLU A 146 2.24 7.76 20.66
CA GLU A 146 1.59 9.08 20.59
C GLU A 146 0.71 9.37 21.83
N LYS A 147 0.08 8.33 22.40
CA LYS A 147 -0.66 8.43 23.67
C LYS A 147 0.24 8.67 24.90
N ARG A 148 1.50 8.24 24.86
CA ARG A 148 2.44 8.38 25.99
C ARG A 148 3.18 9.72 26.01
N SER A 149 3.26 10.40 24.87
CA SER A 149 3.93 11.70 24.74
C SER A 149 3.00 12.91 24.85
N MET A 150 1.68 12.71 25.02
CA MET A 150 0.75 13.82 25.17
C MET A 150 0.68 14.30 26.62
N PRO A 151 0.96 15.59 26.88
CA PRO A 151 0.75 16.18 28.19
C PRO A 151 -0.71 16.05 28.63
N SER A 152 -0.93 15.78 29.92
CA SER A 152 -2.23 15.47 30.53
C SER A 152 -3.32 16.53 30.29
N TYR A 153 -2.95 17.78 29.99
CA TYR A 153 -3.90 18.85 29.66
C TYR A 153 -4.53 18.70 28.27
N VAL A 154 -3.83 18.12 27.29
CA VAL A 154 -4.35 17.89 25.92
C VAL A 154 -5.46 16.83 25.93
N TRP A 155 -5.35 15.85 26.82
CA TRP A 155 -6.36 14.80 27.00
C TRP A 155 -7.70 15.36 27.49
N ARG A 156 -7.67 16.45 28.28
CA ARG A 156 -8.86 17.08 28.88
C ARG A 156 -9.68 17.84 27.83
N LEU A 157 -9.03 18.49 26.87
CA LEU A 157 -9.66 19.22 25.77
C LEU A 157 -10.31 18.31 24.72
N TRP A 158 -9.85 17.07 24.58
CA TRP A 158 -10.43 16.11 23.64
C TRP A 158 -11.70 15.43 24.17
N ARG A 159 -11.90 15.42 25.49
CA ARG A 159 -13.06 14.78 26.13
C ARG A 159 -14.31 15.67 26.15
N THR A 160 -14.14 16.98 26.00
CA THR A 160 -15.23 17.97 26.04
C THR A 160 -15.84 18.29 24.67
N ARG A 161 -15.37 17.65 23.60
CA ARG A 161 -15.89 17.81 22.23
C ARG A 161 -16.61 16.57 21.67
N ARG A 162 -17.06 15.66 22.54
CA ARG A 162 -18.03 14.61 22.18
C ARG A 162 -19.35 14.88 22.87
#